data_AF-A0A1M6TAI1-F1
#
_entry.id   AF-A0A1M6TAI1-F1
#
_cell.length_a   1.000
_cell.length_b   1.000
_cell.length_c   1.000
_cell.angle_alpha   90.00
_cell.angle_beta   90.00
_cell.angle_gamma   90.00
#
_symmetry.space_group_name_H-M   'P 1'
#
loop_
_entity.id
_entity.type
_entity.pdbx_description
1 polymer ?
#
loop_
_entity_poly.entity_id
_entity_poly.type
_entity_poly.pdbx_seq_one_letter_code
_entity_poly.pdbx_strand_id
1 'polypeptide(L)'
;MRTIGKEDIGISEIHLMTQLTADFSPDEISEHEEYDTDYGEPLTGADLAQYEDAITEAIDIRNGIGEEGQVCNLMDYCNEHPDLQAKVESAIVSVKQAEGILYGCTTLQLRESLEGDDLERLCDYITGQYSDGWGEGFEQQDIKVDGGTLNVHFWQPVDYALVASQRENNPAQKEQKPTRPQLKLIGHDGNIFAILSSAKRLLRRNGQGKEAKEMVERVMNSGDYYKALGIISEYVETELSQPQAVNKNSKKKPERGGDCR
;
A
#
# COMPACT_ATOMS: atom_id res chain seq x y z
N MET A 1 38.15 28.22 10.88
CA MET A 1 36.93 27.57 11.39
C MET A 1 36.13 27.09 10.20
N ARG A 2 36.15 25.78 9.92
CA ARG A 2 35.27 25.16 8.93
C ARG A 2 34.06 24.65 9.68
N THR A 3 32.92 25.28 9.45
CA THR A 3 31.61 24.78 9.83
C THR A 3 31.38 23.48 9.05
N ILE A 4 31.37 22.36 9.77
CA ILE A 4 30.99 21.06 9.24
C ILE A 4 29.46 21.15 9.03
N GLY A 5 29.03 21.07 7.78
CA GLY A 5 27.62 21.04 7.43
C GLY A 5 26.97 19.83 8.10
N LYS A 6 25.81 20.03 8.71
CA LYS A 6 24.90 18.95 9.08
C LYS A 6 24.70 18.09 7.83
N GLU A 7 25.24 16.88 7.84
CA GLU A 7 24.82 15.85 6.91
C GLU A 7 23.31 15.66 7.13
N ASP A 8 22.54 15.71 6.05
CA ASP A 8 21.15 15.27 6.07
C ASP A 8 21.15 13.85 6.64
N ILE A 9 20.71 13.70 7.89
CA ILE A 9 20.39 12.40 8.47
C ILE A 9 19.13 11.97 7.71
N GLY A 10 19.33 11.36 6.54
CA GLY A 10 18.24 10.71 5.82
C GLY A 10 17.63 9.70 6.78
N ILE A 11 16.36 9.90 7.12
CA ILE A 11 15.58 8.94 7.90
C ILE A 11 15.68 7.61 7.14
N SER A 12 16.30 6.62 7.78
CA SER A 12 16.46 5.29 7.21
C SER A 12 15.16 4.51 7.41
N GLU A 13 14.66 3.88 6.35
CA GLU A 13 13.42 3.09 6.37
C GLU A 13 13.77 1.60 6.28
N ILE A 14 13.21 0.80 7.19
CA ILE A 14 13.33 -0.66 7.19
C ILE A 14 11.93 -1.27 7.11
N HIS A 15 11.75 -2.26 6.24
CA HIS A 15 10.55 -3.09 6.18
C HIS A 15 10.82 -4.44 6.82
N LEU A 16 10.09 -4.77 7.88
CA LEU A 16 10.06 -6.10 8.46
C LEU A 16 8.89 -6.87 7.85
N MET A 17 9.17 -7.94 7.11
CA MET A 17 8.19 -8.68 6.33
C MET A 17 8.01 -10.11 6.86
N THR A 18 6.75 -10.54 6.98
CA THR A 18 6.33 -11.90 7.31
C THR A 18 5.32 -12.38 6.27
N GLN A 19 5.32 -13.66 5.92
CA GLN A 19 4.27 -14.19 5.03
C GLN A 19 2.94 -14.21 5.78
N LEU A 20 1.88 -13.66 5.16
CA LEU A 20 0.55 -13.78 5.73
C LEU A 20 -0.02 -15.17 5.47
N THR A 21 -0.89 -15.57 6.37
CA THR A 21 -1.83 -16.68 6.20
C THR A 21 -3.20 -16.22 6.68
N ALA A 22 -4.25 -16.97 6.37
CA ALA A 22 -5.58 -16.71 6.89
C ALA A 22 -6.40 -17.98 6.95
N ASP A 23 -7.42 -17.98 7.79
CA ASP A 23 -8.52 -18.94 7.71
C ASP A 23 -9.67 -18.31 6.90
N PHE A 24 -10.16 -19.04 5.89
CA PHE A 24 -11.28 -18.65 5.06
C PHE A 24 -12.54 -19.47 5.40
N SER A 25 -13.60 -18.77 5.80
CA SER A 25 -14.90 -19.37 6.07
C SER A 25 -15.89 -19.01 4.96
N PRO A 26 -16.34 -19.95 4.11
CA PRO A 26 -17.30 -19.66 3.05
C PRO A 26 -18.68 -19.28 3.62
N ASP A 27 -19.41 -18.41 2.91
CA ASP A 27 -20.75 -17.98 3.33
C ASP A 27 -21.81 -19.11 3.19
N GLU A 28 -21.65 -19.98 2.19
CA GLU A 28 -22.49 -21.15 1.96
C GLU A 28 -21.70 -22.42 2.25
N ILE A 29 -22.11 -23.18 3.26
CA ILE A 29 -21.54 -24.49 3.59
C ILE A 29 -22.22 -25.52 2.69
N SER A 30 -21.50 -26.16 1.78
CA SER A 30 -22.08 -27.20 0.94
C SER A 30 -22.47 -28.42 1.78
N GLU A 31 -23.65 -29.01 1.56
CA GLU A 31 -24.15 -30.18 2.31
C GLU A 31 -23.28 -31.45 2.17
N HIS A 32 -22.20 -31.37 1.38
CA HIS A 32 -21.33 -32.48 1.01
C HIS A 32 -19.86 -32.28 1.42
N GLU A 33 -19.49 -31.13 1.98
CA GLU A 33 -18.15 -30.86 2.47
C GLU A 33 -18.18 -30.68 3.99
N GLU A 34 -17.82 -31.75 4.71
CA GLU A 34 -17.44 -31.68 6.12
C GLU A 34 -16.10 -30.93 6.21
N TYR A 35 -16.13 -29.61 6.13
CA TYR A 35 -15.07 -28.81 6.71
C TYR A 35 -15.12 -29.04 8.22
N ASP A 36 -13.96 -29.15 8.86
CA ASP A 36 -13.91 -29.04 10.32
C ASP A 36 -14.38 -27.62 10.65
N THR A 37 -15.67 -27.43 10.90
CA THR A 37 -16.33 -26.12 10.99
C THR A 37 -15.76 -25.21 12.07
N ASP A 38 -14.84 -25.74 12.88
CA ASP A 38 -14.12 -25.06 13.95
C ASP A 38 -12.90 -24.26 13.43
N TYR A 39 -12.38 -24.59 12.23
CA TYR A 39 -11.23 -23.90 11.61
C TYR A 39 -11.48 -23.70 10.10
N GLY A 40 -11.37 -22.46 9.62
CA GLY A 40 -11.59 -22.14 8.19
C GLY A 40 -10.58 -22.83 7.25
N GLU A 41 -10.80 -22.72 5.94
CA GLU A 41 -9.84 -23.20 4.94
C GLU A 41 -8.55 -22.35 5.01
N PRO A 42 -7.37 -22.96 5.24
CA PRO A 42 -6.14 -22.22 5.37
C PRO A 42 -5.68 -21.67 4.00
N LEU A 43 -5.45 -20.37 3.94
CA LEU A 43 -4.95 -19.65 2.78
C LEU A 43 -3.52 -19.16 3.00
N THR A 44 -2.71 -19.23 1.93
CA THR A 44 -1.34 -18.72 1.93
C THR A 44 -1.30 -17.26 1.48
N GLY A 45 -0.16 -16.57 1.70
CA GLY A 45 0.05 -15.22 1.20
C GLY A 45 -0.15 -15.09 -0.32
N ALA A 46 0.08 -16.15 -1.11
CA ALA A 46 -0.20 -16.15 -2.54
C ALA A 46 -1.72 -16.11 -2.82
N ASP A 47 -2.52 -16.84 -2.04
CA ASP A 47 -3.98 -16.84 -2.16
C ASP A 47 -4.56 -15.50 -1.69
N LEU A 48 -3.98 -14.93 -0.63
CA LEU A 48 -4.41 -13.65 -0.05
C LEU A 48 -4.12 -12.43 -0.91
N ALA A 49 -3.22 -12.56 -1.89
CA ALA A 49 -2.90 -11.49 -2.83
C ALA A 49 -4.13 -10.88 -3.52
N GLN A 50 -5.17 -11.69 -3.78
CA GLN A 50 -6.41 -11.20 -4.40
C GLN A 50 -7.27 -10.35 -3.45
N TYR A 51 -7.08 -10.52 -2.14
CA TYR A 51 -7.83 -9.84 -1.08
C TYR A 51 -7.07 -8.66 -0.48
N GLU A 52 -5.93 -8.27 -1.05
CA GLU A 52 -5.07 -7.16 -0.57
C GLU A 52 -5.87 -5.89 -0.22
N ASP A 53 -6.83 -5.52 -1.08
CA ASP A 53 -7.65 -4.33 -0.87
C ASP A 53 -8.45 -4.39 0.45
N ALA A 54 -9.12 -5.52 0.70
CA ALA A 54 -9.96 -5.75 1.88
C ALA A 54 -9.10 -5.87 3.15
N ILE A 55 -7.97 -6.58 3.04
CA ILE A 55 -7.01 -6.74 4.15
C ILE A 55 -6.41 -5.38 4.52
N THR A 56 -6.03 -4.56 3.54
CA THR A 56 -5.51 -3.21 3.82
C THR A 56 -6.54 -2.34 4.52
N GLU A 57 -7.82 -2.41 4.10
CA GLU A 57 -8.88 -1.64 4.73
C GLU A 57 -9.10 -2.07 6.19
N ALA A 58 -9.09 -3.37 6.45
CA ALA A 58 -9.14 -3.90 7.81
C ALA A 58 -7.96 -3.39 8.66
N ILE A 59 -6.75 -3.37 8.11
CA ILE A 59 -5.56 -2.85 8.79
C ILE A 59 -5.68 -1.35 9.06
N ASP A 60 -6.14 -0.57 8.09
CA ASP A 60 -6.36 0.88 8.24
C ASP A 60 -7.37 1.15 9.37
N ILE A 61 -8.46 0.36 9.45
CA ILE A 61 -9.43 0.43 10.55
C ILE A 61 -8.73 0.10 11.87
N ARG A 62 -8.02 -1.03 11.95
CA ARG A 62 -7.35 -1.44 13.19
C ARG A 62 -6.30 -0.43 13.64
N ASN A 63 -5.51 0.10 12.72
CA ASN A 63 -4.55 1.15 13.01
C ASN A 63 -5.22 2.46 13.42
N GLY A 64 -6.49 2.69 13.05
CA GLY A 64 -7.27 3.83 13.51
C GLY A 64 -7.98 3.62 14.85
N ILE A 65 -8.01 2.39 15.40
CA ILE A 65 -8.57 2.10 16.72
C ILE A 65 -7.55 2.58 17.78
N GLY A 66 -7.64 3.86 18.14
CA GLY A 66 -6.72 4.54 19.05
C GLY A 66 -7.14 6.00 19.31
N GLU A 67 -6.17 6.90 19.42
CA GLU A 67 -6.43 8.34 19.50
C GLU A 67 -6.98 8.88 18.16
N GLU A 68 -7.98 9.75 18.24
CA GLU A 68 -8.71 10.26 17.07
C GLU A 68 -7.75 10.96 16.09
N GLY A 69 -7.53 10.36 14.91
CA GLY A 69 -6.66 10.89 13.86
C GLY A 69 -5.19 10.45 13.89
N GLN A 70 -4.80 9.58 14.83
CA GLN A 70 -3.44 9.02 14.89
C GLN A 70 -3.43 7.55 14.45
N VAL A 71 -2.51 7.20 13.56
CA VAL A 71 -2.25 5.81 13.15
C VAL A 71 -1.52 5.10 14.28
N CYS A 72 -1.96 3.90 14.63
CA CYS A 72 -1.33 3.03 15.63
C CYS A 72 0.15 2.85 15.32
N ASN A 73 0.99 3.42 16.18
CA ASN A 73 2.43 3.28 16.16
C ASN A 73 2.84 2.25 17.21
N LEU A 74 3.37 1.10 16.78
CA LEU A 74 3.75 0.06 17.72
C LEU A 74 4.83 0.55 18.70
N MET A 75 5.67 1.52 18.33
CA MET A 75 6.67 2.05 19.25
C MET A 75 6.08 2.70 20.52
N ASP A 76 4.83 3.18 20.48
CA ASP A 76 4.15 3.77 21.63
C ASP A 76 3.92 2.72 22.74
N TYR A 77 3.99 1.43 22.41
CA TYR A 77 3.83 0.31 23.33
C TYR A 77 5.17 -0.36 23.70
N CYS A 78 6.30 0.07 23.15
CA CYS A 78 7.62 -0.52 23.35
C CYS A 78 8.30 -0.06 24.67
N ASN A 79 7.56 -0.13 25.79
CA ASN A 79 7.97 0.48 27.07
C ASN A 79 9.16 -0.21 27.75
N GLU A 80 9.40 -1.48 27.42
CA GLU A 80 10.49 -2.29 28.00
C GLU A 80 11.85 -1.98 27.36
N HIS A 81 11.87 -1.24 26.25
CA HIS A 81 13.07 -0.88 25.49
C HIS A 81 13.13 0.61 25.16
N PRO A 82 13.35 1.49 26.17
CA PRO A 82 13.38 2.94 25.98
C PRO A 82 14.50 3.40 25.04
N ASP A 83 15.57 2.62 24.92
CA ASP A 83 16.66 2.85 23.96
C ASP A 83 16.21 2.59 22.51
N LEU A 84 15.35 1.59 22.28
CA LEU A 84 14.75 1.35 20.96
C LEU A 84 13.74 2.44 20.62
N GLN A 85 12.91 2.89 21.58
CA GLN A 85 11.99 4.02 21.38
C GLN A 85 12.71 5.32 21.01
N ALA A 86 13.92 5.54 21.53
CA ALA A 86 14.72 6.70 21.14
C ALA A 86 15.19 6.61 19.68
N LYS A 87 15.60 5.42 19.23
CA LYS A 87 16.17 5.17 17.89
C LYS A 87 15.12 5.02 16.79
N VAL A 88 13.94 4.50 17.10
CA VAL A 88 12.87 4.24 16.14
C VAL A 88 11.77 5.28 16.31
N GLU A 89 11.48 6.02 15.24
CA GLU A 89 10.44 7.03 15.22
C GLU A 89 9.04 6.42 15.19
N SER A 90 8.82 5.50 14.26
CA SER A 90 7.53 4.85 14.10
C SER A 90 7.68 3.43 13.61
N ALA A 91 6.75 2.57 14.01
CA ALA A 91 6.59 1.21 13.52
C ALA A 91 5.11 1.02 13.14
N ILE A 92 4.82 1.10 11.84
CA ILE A 92 3.45 1.08 11.31
C ILE A 92 3.19 -0.23 10.57
N VAL A 93 2.15 -0.95 10.97
CA VAL A 93 1.74 -2.21 10.35
C VAL A 93 0.95 -1.95 9.07
N SER A 94 1.23 -2.74 8.04
CA SER A 94 0.65 -2.68 6.69
C SER A 94 0.77 -4.03 6.00
N VAL A 95 0.37 -4.10 4.72
CA VAL A 95 0.68 -5.22 3.83
C VAL A 95 1.52 -4.77 2.65
N LYS A 96 2.30 -5.71 2.09
CA LYS A 96 3.10 -5.48 0.90
C LYS A 96 3.10 -6.72 0.03
N GLN A 97 2.84 -6.53 -1.25
CA GLN A 97 2.94 -7.61 -2.23
C GLN A 97 4.37 -7.70 -2.80
N ALA A 98 4.90 -8.92 -2.89
CA ALA A 98 6.15 -9.22 -3.58
C ALA A 98 6.04 -10.58 -4.28
N GLU A 99 6.40 -10.64 -5.57
CA GLU A 99 6.38 -11.88 -6.37
C GLU A 99 5.03 -12.63 -6.36
N GLY A 100 3.92 -11.90 -6.24
CA GLY A 100 2.56 -12.47 -6.18
C GLY A 100 2.14 -12.98 -4.81
N ILE A 101 3.01 -12.88 -3.79
CA ILE A 101 2.72 -13.24 -2.40
C ILE A 101 2.42 -11.95 -1.62
N LEU A 102 1.37 -11.97 -0.80
CA LEU A 102 1.05 -10.91 0.15
C LEU A 102 1.75 -11.16 1.48
N TYR A 103 2.48 -10.14 1.94
CA TYR A 103 3.21 -10.16 3.20
C TYR A 103 2.63 -9.15 4.18
N GLY A 104 2.68 -9.48 5.46
CA GLY A 104 2.54 -8.53 6.55
C GLY A 104 3.82 -7.72 6.61
N CYS A 105 3.70 -6.40 6.76
CA CYS A 105 4.84 -5.50 6.69
C CYS A 105 4.75 -4.44 7.79
N THR A 106 5.72 -4.45 8.71
CA THR A 106 5.95 -3.32 9.61
C THR A 106 6.99 -2.39 9.01
N THR A 107 6.58 -1.16 8.71
CA THR A 107 7.47 -0.10 8.23
C THR A 107 8.04 0.66 9.41
N LEU A 108 9.36 0.59 9.57
CA LEU A 108 10.13 1.29 10.58
C LEU A 108 10.70 2.57 10.00
N GLN A 109 10.41 3.70 10.63
CA GLN A 109 11.13 4.96 10.38
C GLN A 109 12.15 5.15 11.49
N LEU A 110 13.43 5.32 11.14
CA LEU A 110 14.52 5.38 12.10
C LEU A 110 15.00 6.83 12.30
N ARG A 111 15.17 7.23 13.57
CA ARG A 111 15.90 8.45 13.96
C ARG A 111 17.41 8.24 13.88
N GLU A 112 17.85 7.02 14.21
CA GLU A 112 19.24 6.60 14.24
C GLU A 112 19.38 5.20 13.64
N SER A 113 20.56 4.87 13.10
CA SER A 113 20.81 3.54 12.55
C SER A 113 20.66 2.47 13.63
N LEU A 114 19.99 1.36 13.31
CA LEU A 114 19.95 0.17 14.15
C LEU A 114 21.16 -0.69 13.82
N GLU A 115 22.00 -0.99 14.81
CA GLU A 115 23.20 -1.81 14.64
C GLU A 115 23.15 -3.03 15.58
N GLY A 116 23.68 -4.17 15.12
CA GLY A 116 23.82 -5.38 15.92
C GLY A 116 22.51 -5.86 16.56
N ASP A 117 22.56 -6.09 17.87
CA ASP A 117 21.49 -6.64 18.72
C ASP A 117 20.22 -5.78 18.75
N ASP A 118 20.27 -4.50 18.34
CA ASP A 118 19.09 -3.62 18.34
C ASP A 118 18.01 -4.10 17.36
N LEU A 119 18.42 -4.53 16.17
CA LEU A 119 17.49 -4.99 15.14
C LEU A 119 16.86 -6.33 15.54
N GLU A 120 17.63 -7.22 16.16
CA GLU A 120 17.14 -8.50 16.67
C GLU A 120 16.10 -8.28 17.77
N ARG A 121 16.40 -7.43 18.76
CA ARG A 121 15.43 -7.05 19.80
C ARG A 121 14.16 -6.41 19.23
N LEU A 122 14.30 -5.61 18.17
CA LEU A 122 13.14 -5.02 17.51
C LEU A 122 12.32 -6.07 16.73
N CYS A 123 12.97 -7.03 16.08
CA CYS A 123 12.29 -8.17 15.44
C CYS A 123 11.54 -9.02 16.48
N ASP A 124 12.14 -9.27 17.65
CA ASP A 124 11.49 -9.98 18.75
C ASP A 124 10.27 -9.21 19.26
N TYR A 125 10.42 -7.89 19.46
CA TYR A 125 9.32 -7.01 19.86
C TYR A 125 8.16 -7.05 18.85
N ILE A 126 8.45 -6.89 17.56
CA ILE A 126 7.43 -6.93 16.50
C ILE A 126 6.78 -8.31 16.40
N THR A 127 7.56 -9.38 16.59
CA THR A 127 7.03 -10.74 16.63
C THR A 127 6.07 -10.92 17.80
N GLY A 128 6.40 -10.40 18.99
CA GLY A 128 5.49 -10.39 20.14
C GLY A 128 4.21 -9.59 19.86
N GLN A 129 4.32 -8.42 19.20
CA GLN A 129 3.16 -7.65 18.79
C GLN A 129 2.29 -8.40 17.78
N TYR A 130 2.87 -9.21 16.89
CA TYR A 130 2.10 -10.04 15.95
C TYR A 130 1.47 -11.26 16.62
N SER A 131 2.08 -11.85 17.64
CA SER A 131 1.56 -13.06 18.28
C SER A 131 0.49 -12.81 19.35
N ASP A 132 0.61 -11.73 20.15
CA ASP A 132 -0.18 -11.55 21.39
C ASP A 132 -0.66 -10.10 21.60
N GLY A 133 -0.39 -9.21 20.64
CA GLY A 133 -0.69 -7.79 20.77
C GLY A 133 -1.58 -7.27 19.65
N TRP A 134 -0.98 -6.47 18.77
CA TRP A 134 -1.68 -5.96 17.60
C TRP A 134 -2.22 -7.10 16.73
N GLY A 135 -1.41 -8.12 16.45
CA GLY A 135 -1.76 -9.21 15.54
C GLY A 135 -2.89 -10.10 16.07
N GLU A 136 -2.85 -10.48 17.35
CA GLU A 136 -3.92 -11.29 17.98
C GLU A 136 -5.30 -10.61 17.83
N GLY A 137 -5.38 -9.31 18.19
CA GLY A 137 -6.63 -8.59 18.02
C GLY A 137 -7.05 -8.40 16.56
N PHE A 138 -6.14 -8.57 15.59
CA PHE A 138 -6.41 -8.35 14.17
C PHE A 138 -6.95 -9.63 13.55
N GLU A 139 -6.39 -10.75 13.96
CA GLU A 139 -6.87 -12.09 13.63
C GLU A 139 -8.35 -12.31 14.01
N GLN A 140 -8.79 -11.74 15.14
CA GLN A 140 -10.19 -11.78 15.58
C GLN A 140 -11.14 -10.92 14.74
N GLN A 141 -10.62 -10.12 13.80
CA GLN A 141 -11.45 -9.28 12.95
C GLN A 141 -11.91 -10.05 11.71
N ASP A 142 -13.21 -10.25 11.60
CA ASP A 142 -13.83 -10.78 10.39
C ASP A 142 -13.69 -9.79 9.22
N ILE A 143 -12.98 -10.21 8.18
CA ILE A 143 -12.83 -9.46 6.94
C ILE A 143 -13.74 -10.08 5.89
N LYS A 144 -14.84 -9.38 5.57
CA LYS A 144 -15.78 -9.84 4.52
C LYS A 144 -15.14 -9.69 3.14
N VAL A 145 -15.13 -10.80 2.40
CA VAL A 145 -14.65 -10.89 1.02
C VAL A 145 -15.71 -11.55 0.15
N ASP A 146 -15.48 -11.62 -1.16
CA ASP A 146 -16.39 -12.31 -2.06
C ASP A 146 -16.43 -13.81 -1.71
N GLY A 147 -17.63 -14.34 -1.45
CA GLY A 147 -17.85 -15.75 -1.14
C GLY A 147 -17.56 -16.19 0.30
N GLY A 148 -17.11 -15.30 1.20
CA GLY A 148 -16.86 -15.69 2.59
C GLY A 148 -16.19 -14.63 3.47
N THR A 149 -15.58 -15.10 4.54
CA THR A 149 -14.94 -14.30 5.58
C THR A 149 -13.51 -14.76 5.80
N LEU A 150 -12.58 -13.81 5.96
CA LEU A 150 -11.18 -14.08 6.30
C LEU A 150 -10.87 -13.67 7.73
N ASN A 151 -10.08 -14.48 8.41
CA ASN A 151 -9.35 -14.15 9.63
C ASN A 151 -7.86 -14.23 9.31
N VAL A 152 -7.16 -13.09 9.29
CA VAL A 152 -5.79 -13.00 8.76
C VAL A 152 -4.75 -13.03 9.87
N HIS A 153 -3.72 -13.86 9.70
CA HIS A 153 -2.66 -14.07 10.67
C HIS A 153 -1.34 -13.44 10.22
N PHE A 154 -0.78 -12.59 11.08
CA PHE A 154 0.57 -12.04 10.92
C PHE A 154 1.66 -12.93 11.56
N TRP A 155 1.26 -13.83 12.46
CA TRP A 155 2.14 -14.74 13.16
C TRP A 155 1.67 -16.19 12.96
N GLN A 156 2.61 -17.14 13.00
CA GLN A 156 2.34 -18.57 12.90
C GLN A 156 3.22 -19.33 13.90
N PRO A 157 2.73 -20.42 14.51
CA PRO A 157 3.51 -21.19 15.48
C PRO A 157 4.62 -22.04 14.84
N VAL A 158 4.55 -22.28 13.52
CA VAL A 158 5.47 -23.13 12.77
C VAL A 158 6.03 -22.35 11.59
N ASP A 159 7.34 -22.49 11.34
CA ASP A 159 8.08 -21.90 10.22
C ASP A 159 7.94 -20.37 10.06
N TYR A 160 7.61 -19.66 11.14
CA TYR A 160 7.55 -18.20 11.17
C TYR A 160 8.93 -17.58 10.94
N ALA A 161 8.98 -16.60 10.04
CA ALA A 161 10.17 -15.82 9.76
C ALA A 161 9.79 -14.36 9.54
N LEU A 162 10.47 -13.47 10.27
CA LEU A 162 10.41 -12.03 10.06
C LEU A 162 11.71 -11.59 9.38
N VAL A 163 11.61 -11.12 8.15
CA VAL A 163 12.77 -10.76 7.33
C VAL A 163 12.86 -9.24 7.21
N ALA A 164 14.00 -8.68 7.61
CA ALA A 164 14.28 -7.27 7.41
C ALA A 164 14.76 -7.01 5.98
N SER A 165 14.14 -6.03 5.30
CA SER A 165 14.61 -5.49 4.04
C SER A 165 14.73 -3.97 4.15
N GLN A 166 15.89 -3.43 3.80
CA GLN A 166 16.06 -1.98 3.70
C GLN A 166 15.46 -1.50 2.38
N ARG A 167 14.86 -0.31 2.38
CA ARG A 167 14.52 0.34 1.11
C ARG A 167 15.84 0.62 0.39
N GLU A 168 16.05 0.02 -0.78
CA GLU A 168 17.18 0.42 -1.63
C GLU A 168 16.98 1.91 -1.96
N ASN A 169 17.88 2.76 -1.48
CA ASN A 169 17.96 4.18 -1.83
C ASN A 169 18.35 4.30 -3.31
N ASN A 170 17.40 4.02 -4.20
CA ASN A 170 17.50 4.41 -5.59
C ASN A 170 17.17 5.91 -5.64
N PRO A 171 18.10 6.81 -6.00
CA PRO A 171 17.88 8.26 -6.02
C PRO A 171 16.87 8.74 -7.08
N ALA A 172 16.06 7.84 -7.65
CA ALA A 172 15.05 8.11 -8.65
C ALA A 172 13.65 8.43 -8.09
N GLN A 173 13.39 8.25 -6.78
CA GLN A 173 12.13 8.69 -6.16
C GLN A 173 12.27 10.08 -5.50
N LYS A 174 12.83 11.05 -6.22
CA LYS A 174 12.53 12.46 -5.95
C LYS A 174 11.31 12.82 -6.78
N GLU A 175 10.24 13.20 -6.10
CA GLU A 175 9.15 14.09 -6.57
C GLU A 175 9.11 14.31 -8.08
N GLN A 176 8.78 13.25 -8.84
CA GLN A 176 8.25 13.43 -10.17
C GLN A 176 6.75 13.41 -9.99
N LYS A 177 6.07 14.43 -10.53
CA LYS A 177 4.60 14.44 -10.59
C LYS A 177 4.15 13.03 -10.98
N PRO A 178 3.23 12.42 -10.21
CA PRO A 178 2.83 11.04 -10.45
C PRO A 178 2.46 10.87 -11.92
N THR A 179 3.16 9.97 -12.61
CA THR A 179 2.79 9.60 -13.98
C THR A 179 1.40 9.00 -13.92
N ARG A 180 0.41 9.66 -14.54
CA ARG A 180 -0.99 9.21 -14.55
C ARG A 180 -1.07 7.82 -15.19
N PRO A 181 -1.41 6.76 -14.44
CA PRO A 181 -1.45 5.41 -15.00
C PRO A 181 -2.64 5.27 -15.96
N GLN A 182 -2.49 4.44 -16.99
CA GLN A 182 -3.52 4.26 -18.01
C GLN A 182 -4.69 3.40 -17.51
N LEU A 183 -5.89 3.99 -17.48
CA LEU A 183 -7.15 3.33 -17.21
C LEU A 183 -7.93 3.10 -18.51
N LYS A 184 -8.09 1.83 -18.87
CA LYS A 184 -8.86 1.43 -20.07
C LYS A 184 -10.37 1.50 -19.79
N LEU A 185 -11.01 2.58 -20.25
CA LEU A 185 -12.47 2.78 -20.09
C LEU A 185 -13.32 1.98 -21.09
N ILE A 186 -12.76 1.58 -22.23
CA ILE A 186 -13.49 0.82 -23.26
C ILE A 186 -13.82 -0.57 -22.71
N GLY A 187 -15.12 -0.87 -22.57
CA GLY A 187 -15.63 -2.14 -22.05
C GLY A 187 -15.93 -2.15 -20.54
N HIS A 188 -15.72 -1.03 -19.82
CA HIS A 188 -16.16 -0.88 -18.43
C HIS A 188 -17.66 -0.57 -18.36
N ASP A 189 -18.29 -0.95 -17.24
CA ASP A 189 -19.60 -0.44 -16.85
C ASP A 189 -19.51 1.10 -16.79
N GLY A 190 -20.43 1.77 -17.49
CA GLY A 190 -20.50 3.24 -17.54
C GLY A 190 -20.81 3.87 -16.18
N ASN A 191 -21.12 3.06 -15.16
CA ASN A 191 -21.30 3.49 -13.78
C ASN A 191 -20.03 4.14 -13.20
N ILE A 192 -20.15 5.36 -12.68
CA ILE A 192 -19.05 6.13 -12.11
C ILE A 192 -18.37 5.43 -10.94
N PHE A 193 -19.11 4.67 -10.13
CA PHE A 193 -18.55 3.95 -8.99
C PHE A 193 -17.67 2.76 -9.43
N ALA A 194 -18.01 2.13 -10.55
CA ALA A 194 -17.19 1.08 -11.15
C ALA A 194 -15.88 1.69 -11.69
N ILE A 195 -15.99 2.83 -12.40
CA ILE A 195 -14.82 3.57 -12.93
C ILE A 195 -13.93 4.06 -11.79
N LEU A 196 -14.52 4.62 -10.72
CA LEU A 196 -13.81 5.08 -9.53
C LEU A 196 -13.07 3.93 -8.84
N SER A 197 -13.72 2.77 -8.69
CA SER A 197 -13.11 1.59 -8.07
C SER A 197 -11.91 1.10 -8.89
N SER A 198 -12.04 1.04 -10.22
CA SER A 198 -10.93 0.68 -11.11
C SER A 198 -9.79 1.70 -11.06
N ALA A 199 -10.09 2.99 -11.03
CA ALA A 199 -9.10 4.06 -10.92
C ALA A 199 -8.36 4.02 -9.56
N LYS A 200 -9.09 3.82 -8.45
CA LYS A 200 -8.54 3.69 -7.10
C LYS A 200 -7.57 2.52 -7.04
N ARG A 201 -7.97 1.35 -7.54
CA ARG A 201 -7.12 0.16 -7.62
C ARG A 201 -5.87 0.40 -8.46
N LEU A 202 -6.02 1.06 -9.61
CA LEU A 202 -4.91 1.37 -10.50
C LEU A 202 -3.88 2.29 -9.83
N LEU A 203 -4.31 3.35 -9.16
CA LEU A 203 -3.42 4.26 -8.44
C LEU A 203 -2.71 3.56 -7.29
N ARG A 204 -3.44 2.76 -6.50
CA ARG A 204 -2.84 1.97 -5.40
C ARG A 204 -1.78 0.99 -5.88
N ARG A 205 -2.02 0.27 -6.97
CA ARG A 205 -1.04 -0.64 -7.61
C ARG A 205 0.23 0.08 -8.09
N ASN A 206 0.15 1.37 -8.36
CA ASN A 206 1.30 2.19 -8.73
C ASN A 206 1.96 2.90 -7.52
N GLY A 207 1.61 2.51 -6.29
CA GLY A 207 2.12 3.13 -5.06
C GLY A 207 1.53 4.52 -4.78
N GLN A 208 0.49 4.93 -5.50
CA GLN A 208 -0.13 6.26 -5.41
C GLN A 208 -1.35 6.25 -4.48
N GLY A 209 -1.16 5.72 -3.27
CA GLY A 209 -2.25 5.53 -2.30
C GLY A 209 -2.83 6.84 -1.78
N LYS A 210 -2.01 7.89 -1.63
CA LYS A 210 -2.45 9.22 -1.18
C LYS A 210 -3.36 9.87 -2.23
N GLU A 211 -2.97 9.81 -3.49
CA GLU A 211 -3.72 10.28 -4.65
C GLU A 211 -5.03 9.50 -4.83
N ALA A 212 -5.01 8.19 -4.56
CA ALA A 212 -6.22 7.39 -4.59
C ALA A 212 -7.24 7.84 -3.52
N LYS A 213 -6.79 8.12 -2.30
CA LYS A 213 -7.64 8.64 -1.20
C LYS A 213 -8.20 10.02 -1.57
N GLU A 214 -7.36 10.95 -2.04
CA GLU A 214 -7.76 12.29 -2.47
C GLU A 214 -8.77 12.26 -3.63
N MET A 215 -8.51 11.44 -4.66
CA MET A 215 -9.41 11.28 -5.81
C MET A 215 -10.80 10.80 -5.37
N VAL A 216 -10.86 9.79 -4.49
CA VAL A 216 -12.12 9.26 -3.96
C VAL A 216 -12.90 10.36 -3.23
N GLU A 217 -12.25 11.09 -2.33
CA GLU A 217 -12.89 12.18 -1.58
C GLU A 217 -13.43 13.27 -2.50
N ARG A 218 -12.64 13.70 -3.49
CA ARG A 218 -13.08 14.70 -4.48
C ARG A 218 -14.26 14.20 -5.32
N VAL A 219 -14.26 12.93 -5.72
CA VAL A 219 -15.36 12.33 -6.49
C VAL A 219 -16.63 12.24 -5.67
N MET A 220 -16.56 11.80 -4.41
CA MET A 220 -17.71 11.72 -3.51
C MET A 220 -18.34 13.10 -3.25
N ASN A 221 -17.51 14.15 -3.22
CA ASN A 221 -17.95 15.54 -3.04
C ASN A 221 -18.39 16.24 -4.34
N SER A 222 -18.26 15.59 -5.51
CA SER A 222 -18.54 16.22 -6.81
C SER A 222 -20.02 16.33 -7.15
N GLY A 223 -20.83 15.38 -6.68
CA GLY A 223 -22.29 15.31 -6.85
C GLY A 223 -22.79 15.19 -8.30
N ASP A 224 -21.89 15.08 -9.29
CA ASP A 224 -22.23 15.05 -10.72
C ASP A 224 -21.32 14.06 -11.46
N TYR A 225 -21.92 13.26 -12.33
CA TYR A 225 -21.24 12.21 -13.09
C TYR A 225 -20.05 12.74 -13.91
N TYR A 226 -20.23 13.86 -14.64
CA TYR A 226 -19.19 14.40 -15.51
C TYR A 226 -18.09 15.08 -14.71
N LYS A 227 -18.43 15.72 -13.59
CA LYS A 227 -17.42 16.25 -12.66
C LYS A 227 -16.59 15.13 -12.04
N ALA A 228 -17.24 14.05 -11.61
CA ALA A 228 -16.57 12.86 -11.09
C ALA A 228 -15.61 12.25 -12.13
N LEU A 229 -16.07 12.10 -13.38
CA LEU A 229 -15.22 11.60 -14.46
C LEU A 229 -14.04 12.54 -14.76
N GLY A 230 -14.29 13.85 -14.72
CA GLY A 230 -13.26 14.88 -14.84
C GLY A 230 -12.19 14.75 -13.77
N ILE A 231 -12.60 14.63 -12.50
CA ILE A 231 -11.69 14.43 -11.36
C ILE A 231 -10.89 13.14 -11.55
N ILE A 232 -11.53 12.02 -11.90
CA ILE A 232 -10.82 10.75 -12.14
C ILE A 232 -9.75 10.92 -13.24
N SER A 233 -10.06 11.64 -14.33
CA SER A 233 -9.12 11.89 -15.43
C SER A 233 -7.92 12.79 -15.06
N GLU A 234 -7.97 13.49 -13.92
CA GLU A 234 -6.82 14.22 -13.38
C GLU A 234 -5.78 13.26 -12.80
N TYR A 235 -6.20 12.10 -12.29
CA TYR A 235 -5.31 11.13 -11.64
C TYR A 235 -4.93 9.96 -12.56
N VAL A 236 -5.81 9.55 -13.48
CA VAL A 236 -5.56 8.44 -14.40
C VAL A 236 -5.70 8.89 -15.86
N GLU A 237 -4.88 8.34 -16.74
CA GLU A 237 -4.94 8.64 -18.16
C GLU A 237 -5.91 7.68 -18.85
N THR A 238 -6.85 8.20 -19.64
CA THR A 238 -7.86 7.35 -20.29
C THR A 238 -7.76 7.48 -21.80
N GLU A 239 -8.22 6.48 -22.55
CA GLU A 239 -8.22 6.52 -24.02
C GLU A 239 -9.13 7.61 -24.62
N LEU A 240 -9.92 8.31 -23.79
CA LEU A 240 -10.72 9.48 -24.16
C LEU A 240 -9.95 10.80 -24.00
N SER A 241 -8.74 10.76 -23.42
CA SER A 241 -7.87 11.93 -23.27
C SER A 241 -7.34 12.30 -24.65
N GLN A 242 -7.73 13.47 -25.18
CA GLN A 242 -7.23 13.92 -26.47
C GLN A 242 -5.69 13.98 -26.45
N PRO A 243 -5.00 13.50 -27.50
CA PRO A 243 -3.55 13.63 -27.56
C PRO A 243 -3.18 15.11 -27.50
N GLN A 244 -2.43 15.50 -26.47
CA GLN A 244 -1.85 16.84 -26.41
C GLN A 244 -1.06 17.07 -27.70
N ALA A 245 -1.48 18.08 -28.45
CA ALA A 245 -0.94 18.41 -29.75
C ALA A 245 0.59 18.53 -29.66
N VAL A 246 1.27 17.59 -30.32
CA VAL A 246 2.72 17.58 -30.48
C VAL A 246 3.14 18.93 -31.07
N ASN A 247 3.96 19.63 -30.31
CA ASN A 247 4.63 20.88 -30.66
C ASN A 247 5.32 20.72 -32.04
N LYS A 248 4.69 21.23 -33.12
CA LYS A 248 5.34 21.33 -34.42
C LYS A 248 6.25 22.56 -34.43
N ASN A 249 7.46 22.38 -33.92
CA ASN A 249 8.57 23.25 -34.29
C ASN A 249 9.51 22.52 -35.24
N SER A 250 9.49 22.95 -36.49
CA SER A 250 10.64 23.30 -37.34
C SER A 250 10.63 22.72 -38.75
N LYS A 251 11.14 23.58 -39.66
CA LYS A 251 11.68 23.37 -41.02
C LYS A 251 10.62 23.47 -42.13
N LYS A 252 10.75 24.33 -43.15
CA LYS A 252 11.94 24.93 -43.78
C LYS A 252 11.50 26.15 -44.62
N LYS A 253 12.25 27.26 -44.53
CA LYS A 253 12.35 28.26 -45.60
C LYS A 253 13.03 27.61 -46.82
N PRO A 254 12.53 27.77 -48.06
CA PRO A 254 13.37 27.71 -49.23
C PRO A 254 13.71 29.14 -49.67
N GLU A 255 14.99 29.40 -49.88
CA GLU A 255 15.46 30.60 -50.56
C GLU A 255 16.16 30.19 -51.85
N ARG A 256 15.95 31.03 -52.89
CA ARG A 256 16.67 31.20 -54.17
C ARG A 256 16.20 30.41 -55.40
N GLY A 257 15.65 31.17 -56.35
CA GLY A 257 16.43 31.57 -57.54
C GLY A 257 15.76 31.35 -58.90
N GLY A 258 15.64 32.43 -59.68
CA GLY A 258 15.92 32.41 -61.13
C GLY A 258 14.73 32.44 -62.12
N ASP A 259 14.31 33.66 -62.48
CA ASP A 259 14.23 34.26 -63.83
C ASP A 259 13.63 33.55 -65.07
N CYS A 260 13.15 34.41 -66.00
CA CYS A 260 12.61 34.18 -67.36
C CYS A 260 11.17 33.62 -67.43
N ARG A 261 10.20 34.23 -68.10
CA ARG A 261 10.19 35.03 -69.34
C ARG A 261 8.95 35.90 -69.43
#